data_AF-A0A524QCY9-F1
#
_entry.id   AF-A0A524QCY9-F1
#
_cell.length_a   1.000
_cell.length_b   1.000
_cell.length_c   1.000
_cell.angle_alpha   90.00
_cell.angle_beta   90.00
_cell.angle_gamma   90.00
#
_symmetry.space_group_name_H-M   'P 1'
#
loop_
_entity.id
_entity.type
_entity.pdbx_description
1 polymer ?
#
loop_
_entity_poly.entity_id
_entity_poly.type
_entity_poly.pdbx_seq_one_letter_code
_entity_poly.pdbx_strand_id
1 'polypeptide(L)' 'MEKISILKTASLVEALKKMDIEGVKLLIVVENGLFYGLISIGDIQRAIINNKPFSIEIQNIIR' A
#
# COMPACT_ATOMS: atom_id res chain seq x y z
N MET A 1 7.41 14.13 3.17
CA MET A 1 6.21 13.26 3.06
C MET A 1 6.39 12.14 2.04
N GLU A 2 7.16 12.31 0.96
CA GLU A 2 7.32 11.28 -0.09
C GLU A 2 7.81 9.91 0.38
N LYS A 3 8.68 9.85 1.39
CA LYS A 3 9.24 8.58 1.88
C LYS A 3 8.17 7.61 2.39
N ILE A 4 7.16 8.12 3.08
CA ILE A 4 6.11 7.30 3.69
C ILE A 4 4.79 7.35 2.93
N SER A 5 4.77 7.84 1.69
CA SER A 5 3.55 7.90 0.86
C SER A 5 3.61 7.02 -0.38
N ILE A 6 2.46 6.57 -0.88
CA ILE A 6 2.32 5.75 -2.07
C ILE A 6 1.03 6.09 -2.82
N LEU A 7 1.04 5.97 -4.15
CA LEU A 7 -0.15 6.19 -4.97
C LEU A 7 -1.20 5.11 -4.70
N LYS A 8 -2.48 5.47 -4.68
CA LYS A 8 -3.59 4.51 -4.52
C LYS A 8 -3.64 3.43 -5.62
N THR A 9 -3.09 3.74 -6.80
CA THR A 9 -3.01 2.86 -7.97
C THR A 9 -1.75 2.00 -7.98
N ALA A 10 -0.81 2.22 -7.06
CA ALA A 10 0.34 1.33 -6.94
C ALA A 10 -0.13 -0.07 -6.55
N SER A 11 0.60 -1.07 -7.00
CA SER A 11 0.37 -2.47 -6.70
C SER A 11 0.72 -2.80 -5.24
N LEU A 12 0.15 -3.91 -4.75
CA LEU A 12 0.50 -4.51 -3.48
C LEU A 12 2.02 -4.76 -3.35
N VAL A 13 2.67 -5.25 -4.42
CA VAL A 13 4.13 -5.49 -4.38
C VAL A 13 4.93 -4.20 -4.28
N GLU A 14 4.49 -3.12 -4.93
CA GLU A 14 5.14 -1.81 -4.78
C GLU A 14 4.99 -1.27 -3.36
N ALA A 15 3.82 -1.43 -2.74
CA ALA A 15 3.62 -1.09 -1.32
C ALA A 15 4.55 -1.88 -0.40
N LEU A 16 4.63 -3.20 -0.62
CA LEU A 16 5.47 -4.08 0.18
C LEU A 16 6.95 -3.73 0.05
N LYS A 17 7.44 -3.50 -1.17
CA LYS A 17 8.82 -3.05 -1.42
C LYS A 17 9.12 -1.72 -0.75
N LYS A 18 8.19 -0.77 -0.82
CA LYS A 18 8.37 0.54 -0.19
C LYS A 18 8.41 0.44 1.33
N MET A 19 7.56 -0.39 1.92
CA MET A 19 7.61 -0.69 3.36
C MET A 19 8.97 -1.29 3.78
N ASP A 20 9.51 -2.23 2.99
CA ASP A 20 10.81 -2.85 3.24
C ASP A 20 11.97 -1.85 3.14
N ILE A 21 12.04 -1.09 2.04
CA ILE A 21 13.08 -0.07 1.80
C ILE A 21 13.11 0.99 2.90
N GLU A 22 11.94 1.47 3.32
CA GLU A 22 11.83 2.56 4.29
C GLU A 22 11.78 2.05 5.75
N GLY A 23 11.75 0.73 5.96
CA GLY A 23 11.68 0.12 7.30
C GLY A 23 10.39 0.42 8.06
N VAL A 24 9.27 0.62 7.36
CA VAL A 24 7.97 0.97 7.94
C VAL A 24 6.91 -0.09 7.65
N LYS A 25 5.86 -0.12 8.48
CA LYS A 25 4.72 -1.05 8.33
C LYS A 25 3.41 -0.36 7.96
N LEU A 26 3.47 0.93 7.66
CA LEU A 26 2.34 1.78 7.36
C LEU A 26 2.76 2.81 6.31
N LEU A 27 1.94 3.00 5.28
CA LEU A 27 2.13 4.02 4.25
C LEU A 27 0.89 4.91 4.15
N ILE A 28 1.13 6.19 3.85
CA ILE A 28 0.11 7.17 3.49
C ILE A 28 -0.27 6.96 2.03
N VAL A 29 -1.54 6.73 1.77
CA VAL A 29 -2.04 6.52 0.42
C VAL A 29 -2.51 7.86 -0.12
N VAL A 30 -2.07 8.22 -1.32
CA VAL A 30 -2.35 9.52 -1.94
C VAL A 30 -2.95 9.37 -3.34
N GLU A 31 -3.75 10.36 -3.71
CA GLU A 31 -4.28 10.57 -5.06
C GLU A 31 -4.18 12.06 -5.40
N ASN A 32 -3.56 12.41 -6.53
CA ASN A 32 -3.38 13.81 -6.95
C ASN A 32 -2.78 14.73 -5.87
N GLY A 33 -1.85 14.19 -5.07
CA GLY A 33 -1.21 14.91 -3.96
C GLY A 33 -2.07 15.07 -2.71
N LEU A 34 -3.31 14.58 -2.72
CA LEU A 34 -4.23 14.61 -1.58
C LEU A 34 -4.20 13.29 -0.81
N PHE A 35 -4.48 13.38 0.48
CA PHE A 35 -4.65 12.21 1.35
C PHE A 35 -5.86 11.39 0.89
N TYR A 36 -5.64 10.11 0.61
CA TYR A 36 -6.68 9.15 0.26
C TYR A 36 -6.97 8.20 1.43
N GLY A 37 -5.93 7.73 2.12
CA GLY A 37 -6.09 6.79 3.22
C GLY A 37 -4.75 6.30 3.77
N LEU A 38 -4.80 5.19 4.51
CA LEU A 38 -3.62 4.51 5.03
C LEU A 38 -3.64 3.05 4.58
N ILE A 39 -2.48 2.48 4.32
CA ILE A 39 -2.32 1.04 4.12
C ILE A 39 -1.29 0.49 5.09
N SER A 40 -1.67 -0.54 5.83
CA SER A 40 -0.81 -1.25 6.77
C SER A 40 -0.27 -2.55 6.16
N ILE A 41 0.82 -3.07 6.74
CA ILE A 41 1.30 -4.42 6.39
C ILE A 41 0.23 -5.49 6.63
N GLY A 42 -0.69 -5.27 7.58
CA GLY A 42 -1.79 -6.19 7.85
C GLY A 42 -2.81 -6.26 6.70
N ASP A 43 -3.03 -5.16 5.98
CA ASP A 43 -3.88 -5.14 4.77
C ASP A 43 -3.25 -5.97 3.66
N ILE A 44 -1.94 -5.77 3.43
CA ILE A 44 -1.15 -6.53 2.47
C ILE A 44 -1.18 -8.04 2.82
N GLN A 45 -0.92 -8.38 4.08
CA GLN A 45 -0.95 -9.77 4.56
C GLN A 45 -2.32 -10.41 4.34
N ARG A 46 -3.42 -9.70 4.66
CA ARG A 46 -4.78 -10.20 4.41
C ARG A 46 -5.07 -10.38 2.92
N ALA A 47 -4.58 -9.50 2.06
CA ALA A 47 -4.73 -9.64 0.61
C ALA A 47 -4.00 -10.90 0.09
N ILE A 48 -2.78 -11.17 0.59
CA ILE A 48 -2.02 -12.37 0.27
C ILE A 48 -2.74 -13.63 0.77
N ILE A 49 -3.21 -13.65 2.02
CA ILE A 49 -3.97 -14.77 2.59
C ILE A 49 -5.22 -15.09 1.76
N ASN A 50 -5.86 -14.06 1.20
CA ASN A 50 -7.04 -14.19 0.35
C ASN A 50 -6.71 -14.43 -1.14
N ASN A 51 -5.47 -14.83 -1.47
CA ASN A 51 -5.02 -15.09 -2.85
C ASN A 51 -5.29 -13.93 -3.84
N LYS A 52 -5.22 -12.68 -3.38
CA LYS A 52 -5.29 -11.52 -4.27
C LYS A 52 -4.02 -11.47 -5.14
N PRO A 53 -4.14 -11.06 -6.42
CA PRO A 53 -2.98 -10.96 -7.28
C PRO A 53 -2.02 -9.89 -6.73
N PHE A 54 -0.72 -10.14 -6.84
CA PHE A 54 0.32 -9.21 -6.41
C PHE A 54 0.30 -7.86 -7.13
N SER A 55 -0.31 -7.82 -8.32
CA SER A 55 -0.56 -6.62 -9.10
C SER A 55 -1.81 -5.84 -8.67
N ILE A 56 -2.58 -6.33 -7.69
CA ILE A 56 -3.77 -5.63 -7.22
C ILE A 56 -3.40 -4.23 -6.72
N GLU A 57 -4.15 -3.24 -7.16
CA GLU A 57 -3.94 -1.87 -6.70
C GLU A 57 -4.36 -1.71 -5.24
N ILE A 58 -3.61 -0.88 -4.53
CA ILE A 58 -3.79 -0.57 -3.10
C ILE A 58 -5.23 -0.14 -2.78
N GLN A 59 -5.86 0.67 -3.63
CA GLN A 59 -7.25 1.12 -3.44
C GLN A 59 -8.27 -0.04 -3.32
N ASN A 60 -7.95 -1.23 -3.82
CA ASN A 60 -8.84 -2.40 -3.78
C ASN A 60 -8.61 -3.30 -2.56
N ILE A 61 -7.67 -2.96 -1.68
CA ILE A 61 -7.33 -3.73 -0.47
C ILE A 61 -7.32 -2.91 0.82
N ILE A 62 -7.39 -1.58 0.73
CA ILE A 62 -7.60 -0.70 1.89
C ILE A 62 -8.99 -0.96 2.48
N ARG A 63 -9.10 -0.85 3.82
CA ARG A 63 -10.36 -0.91 4.58
C ARG A 63 -10.82 0.48 4.99
#